data_AF-A0AAV9JB01-F1
#
_entry.id   AF-A0AAV9JB01-F1
#
_cell.length_a   1.000
_cell.length_b   1.000
_cell.length_c   1.000
_cell.angle_alpha   90.00
_cell.angle_beta   90.00
_cell.angle_gamma   90.00
#
_symmetry.space_group_name_H-M   'P 1'
#
loop_
_entity.id
_entity.type
_entity.pdbx_description
1 polymer ?
#
loop_
_entity_poly.entity_id
_entity_poly.type
_entity_poly.pdbx_seq_one_letter_code
_entity_poly.pdbx_strand_id
1 'polypeptide(L)'
;MSSAAAQQPKFPWDYSSIPDTAFWNSLDGQVAQTFLSCYSEPEISQLVYIDSLAPTDEKLRHLQSVLTQTLEARTRDAAPASLCDIDHASWRNLKTALASIEHARGNLEAAETLTREWYDNGPTKGGKDMSALLALSGLLEEMDRHTEAEAAAREFLPWIQGHALLGSRESPQALGCMRLLATSVWKQSRCGEAEDWIVACRTAVEGMGTGKFAKYQDDERRQLESDVEDLKEWRRRHEAQ
;
A
#
# COMPACT_ATOMS: atom_id res chain seq x y z
N MET A 1 8.34 0.37 41.11
CA MET A 1 8.58 -0.81 40.24
C MET A 1 7.41 -0.88 39.28
N SER A 2 7.59 -0.34 38.06
CA SER A 2 6.49 -0.22 37.09
C SER A 2 6.22 -1.55 36.39
N SER A 3 4.96 -1.96 36.52
CA SER A 3 4.34 -3.13 35.93
C SER A 3 4.23 -2.99 34.41
N ALA A 4 4.55 -4.08 33.72
CA ALA A 4 4.05 -4.50 32.41
C ALA A 4 4.04 -3.46 31.28
N ALA A 5 5.13 -3.40 30.51
CA ALA A 5 5.01 -3.06 29.10
C ALA A 5 4.14 -4.15 28.44
N ALA A 6 2.85 -3.84 28.25
CA ALA A 6 1.95 -4.70 27.50
C ALA A 6 2.59 -4.98 26.14
N GLN A 7 2.91 -6.26 25.87
CA GLN A 7 3.38 -6.67 24.55
C GLN A 7 2.27 -6.31 23.56
N GLN A 8 2.54 -5.30 22.73
CA GLN A 8 1.58 -4.84 21.73
C GLN A 8 1.27 -5.98 20.75
N PRO A 9 0.03 -6.10 20.26
CA PRO A 9 -0.34 -7.16 19.32
C PRO A 9 0.53 -7.09 18.06
N LYS A 10 1.18 -8.20 17.72
CA LYS A 10 1.89 -8.39 16.45
C LYS A 10 0.89 -8.83 15.40
N PHE A 11 0.69 -8.00 14.38
CA PHE A 11 -0.20 -8.30 13.28
C PHE A 11 0.54 -9.10 12.19
N PRO A 12 -0.19 -9.85 11.34
CA PRO A 12 0.42 -10.61 10.24
C PRO A 12 1.22 -9.75 9.26
N TRP A 13 0.98 -8.45 9.19
CA TRP A 13 1.72 -7.51 8.33
C TRP A 13 2.95 -6.90 9.01
N ASP A 14 3.13 -7.10 10.32
CA ASP A 14 4.34 -6.68 11.05
C ASP A 14 5.48 -7.69 10.80
N TYR A 15 5.90 -7.83 9.54
CA TYR A 15 7.04 -8.67 9.20
C TYR A 15 8.33 -8.00 9.65
N SER A 16 9.14 -8.74 10.42
CA SER A 16 10.34 -8.23 11.08
C SER A 16 11.65 -8.68 10.39
N SER A 17 11.58 -9.15 9.14
CA SER A 17 12.68 -9.91 8.53
C SER A 17 13.10 -9.39 7.15
N ILE A 18 13.13 -8.06 6.96
CA ILE A 18 13.96 -7.51 5.89
C ILE A 18 15.41 -7.76 6.30
N PRO A 19 16.24 -8.43 5.47
CA PRO A 19 17.62 -8.71 5.84
C PRO A 19 18.40 -7.42 6.07
N ASP A 20 19.11 -7.33 7.19
CA ASP A 20 19.94 -6.17 7.52
C ASP A 20 21.23 -6.19 6.70
N THR A 21 21.13 -5.74 5.45
CA THR A 21 22.26 -5.64 4.52
C THR A 21 22.22 -4.30 3.78
N ALA A 22 23.38 -3.85 3.31
CA ALA A 22 23.49 -2.62 2.53
C ALA A 22 22.63 -2.63 1.25
N PHE A 23 22.30 -3.82 0.73
CA PHE A 23 21.38 -3.95 -0.39
C PHE A 23 19.97 -3.45 -0.01
N TRP A 24 19.39 -4.00 1.05
CA TRP A 24 18.02 -3.71 1.48
C TRP A 24 17.87 -2.39 2.20
N ASN A 25 18.88 -1.98 2.97
CA ASN A 25 18.84 -0.75 3.76
C ASN A 25 18.79 0.54 2.90
N SER A 26 19.05 0.44 1.59
CA SER A 26 18.91 1.57 0.66
C SER A 26 17.59 1.59 -0.11
N LEU A 27 16.71 0.61 0.12
CA LEU A 27 15.39 0.51 -0.52
C LEU A 27 14.32 0.99 0.46
N ASP A 28 13.19 1.42 -0.08
CA ASP A 28 12.00 1.62 0.72
C ASP A 28 11.58 0.28 1.38
N GLY A 29 11.22 0.35 2.66
CA GLY A 29 10.89 -0.84 3.45
C GLY A 29 9.68 -1.59 2.92
N GLN A 30 8.67 -0.88 2.40
CA GLN A 30 7.48 -1.48 1.82
C GLN A 30 7.82 -2.20 0.51
N VAL A 31 8.68 -1.61 -0.33
CA VAL A 31 9.18 -2.27 -1.56
C VAL A 31 9.90 -3.56 -1.22
N ALA A 32 10.84 -3.52 -0.26
CA ALA A 32 11.58 -4.70 0.17
C ALA A 32 10.65 -5.79 0.74
N GLN A 33 9.71 -5.41 1.62
CA GLN A 33 8.76 -6.34 2.21
C GLN A 33 7.87 -7.00 1.15
N THR A 34 7.34 -6.22 0.22
CA THR A 34 6.44 -6.72 -0.81
C THR A 34 7.18 -7.69 -1.74
N PHE A 35 8.42 -7.38 -2.11
CA PHE A 35 9.27 -8.29 -2.87
C PHE A 35 9.51 -9.61 -2.11
N LEU A 36 9.96 -9.54 -0.86
CA LEU A 36 10.28 -10.74 -0.07
C LEU A 36 9.05 -11.63 0.17
N SER A 37 7.85 -11.05 0.22
CA SER A 37 6.58 -11.80 0.37
C SER A 37 6.25 -12.74 -0.82
N CYS A 38 6.98 -12.63 -1.94
CA CYS A 38 6.81 -13.50 -3.10
C CYS A 38 7.52 -14.86 -2.95
N TYR A 39 8.41 -14.98 -1.95
CA TYR A 39 9.35 -16.08 -1.80
C TYR A 39 9.32 -16.66 -0.39
N SER A 40 9.58 -17.96 -0.30
CA SER A 40 9.89 -18.65 0.95
C SER A 40 11.33 -18.36 1.40
N GLU A 41 11.65 -18.60 2.68
CA GLU A 41 13.01 -18.43 3.20
C GLU A 41 14.10 -19.20 2.42
N PRO A 42 13.86 -20.46 1.98
CA PRO A 42 14.82 -21.17 1.14
C PRO A 42 15.02 -20.51 -0.23
N GLU A 43 13.94 -20.00 -0.86
CA GLU A 43 14.03 -19.29 -2.14
C GLU A 43 14.81 -17.98 -1.96
N ILE A 44 14.54 -17.20 -0.91
CA ILE A 44 15.26 -15.95 -0.59
C ILE A 44 16.76 -16.19 -0.45
N SER A 45 17.15 -17.30 0.17
CA SER A 45 18.55 -17.68 0.37
C SER A 45 19.28 -18.04 -0.94
N GLN A 46 18.52 -18.35 -2.00
CA GLN A 46 19.03 -18.71 -3.32
C GLN A 46 19.00 -17.55 -4.32
N LEU A 47 18.34 -16.43 -3.98
CA LEU A 47 18.28 -15.27 -4.85
C LEU A 47 19.69 -14.70 -5.05
N VAL A 48 20.03 -14.48 -6.32
CA VAL A 48 21.26 -13.79 -6.70
C VAL A 48 20.98 -12.29 -6.64
N TYR A 49 21.68 -11.59 -5.75
CA TYR A 49 21.63 -10.13 -5.65
C TYR A 49 22.78 -9.52 -6.47
N ILE A 50 22.53 -8.35 -7.05
CA ILE A 50 23.60 -7.51 -7.57
C ILE A 50 24.42 -6.90 -6.43
N ASP A 51 25.47 -6.15 -6.76
CA ASP A 51 26.29 -5.47 -5.76
C ASP A 51 25.43 -4.69 -4.75
N SER A 52 25.67 -4.97 -3.46
CA SER A 52 25.01 -4.30 -2.34
C SER A 52 25.22 -2.77 -2.34
N LEU A 53 26.27 -2.28 -2.99
CA LEU A 53 26.59 -0.86 -3.15
C LEU A 53 26.06 -0.26 -4.47
N ALA A 54 25.34 -1.04 -5.29
CA ALA A 54 24.75 -0.53 -6.52
C ALA A 54 23.75 0.61 -6.24
N PRO A 55 23.58 1.56 -7.18
CA PRO A 55 22.54 2.59 -7.08
C PRO A 55 21.14 1.99 -6.92
N THR A 56 20.26 2.69 -6.17
CA THR A 56 18.88 2.24 -5.90
C THR A 56 18.11 1.87 -7.16
N ASP A 57 18.20 2.66 -8.24
CA ASP A 57 17.50 2.34 -9.51
C ASP A 57 18.02 1.03 -10.15
N GLU A 58 19.32 0.74 -10.04
CA GLU A 58 19.88 -0.53 -10.52
C GLU A 58 19.37 -1.72 -9.70
N LYS A 59 19.28 -1.56 -8.38
CA LYS A 59 18.67 -2.55 -7.49
C LYS A 59 17.21 -2.79 -7.83
N LEU A 60 16.41 -1.74 -8.03
CA LEU A 60 15.00 -1.86 -8.41
C LEU A 60 14.83 -2.56 -9.77
N ARG A 61 15.66 -2.23 -10.77
CA ARG A 61 15.67 -2.91 -12.08
C ARG A 61 16.03 -4.40 -11.96
N HIS A 62 16.99 -4.73 -11.09
CA HIS A 62 17.33 -6.12 -10.81
C HIS A 62 16.17 -6.87 -10.16
N LEU A 63 15.56 -6.31 -9.12
CA LEU A 63 14.40 -6.92 -8.45
C LEU A 63 13.21 -7.10 -9.39
N GLN A 64 12.94 -6.11 -10.27
CA GLN A 64 11.93 -6.24 -11.31
C GLN A 64 12.22 -7.44 -12.23
N SER A 65 13.47 -7.56 -12.72
CA SER A 65 13.88 -8.66 -13.60
C SER A 65 13.64 -10.02 -12.94
N VAL A 66 14.01 -10.15 -11.66
CA VAL A 66 13.81 -11.38 -10.87
C VAL A 66 12.31 -11.71 -10.73
N LEU A 67 11.46 -10.73 -10.42
CA LEU A 67 10.01 -10.94 -10.32
C LEU A 67 9.38 -11.32 -11.66
N THR A 68 9.75 -10.66 -12.74
CA THR A 68 9.24 -10.96 -14.09
C THR A 68 9.59 -12.38 -14.49
N GLN A 69 10.85 -12.78 -14.31
CA GLN A 69 11.29 -14.16 -14.58
C GLN A 69 10.54 -15.18 -13.71
N THR A 70 10.30 -14.86 -12.44
CA THR A 70 9.55 -15.72 -11.51
C THR A 70 8.09 -15.87 -11.95
N LEU A 71 7.44 -14.77 -12.33
CA LEU A 71 6.06 -14.78 -12.82
C LEU A 71 5.94 -15.60 -14.12
N GLU A 72 6.88 -15.42 -15.06
CA GLU A 72 6.92 -16.20 -16.30
C GLU A 72 7.13 -17.69 -16.05
N ALA A 73 8.06 -18.06 -15.16
CA ALA A 73 8.32 -19.44 -14.81
C ALA A 73 7.11 -20.10 -14.15
N ARG A 74 6.53 -19.47 -13.11
CA ARG A 74 5.35 -20.01 -12.42
C ARG A 74 4.11 -20.07 -13.33
N THR A 75 3.95 -19.12 -14.25
CA THR A 75 2.87 -19.17 -15.26
C THR A 75 3.07 -20.31 -16.25
N ARG A 76 4.30 -20.59 -16.65
CA ARG A 76 4.63 -21.74 -17.51
C ARG A 76 4.33 -23.07 -16.80
N ASP A 77 4.68 -23.17 -15.53
CA ASP A 77 4.45 -24.37 -14.71
C ASP A 77 2.95 -24.59 -14.39
N ALA A 78 2.17 -23.51 -14.34
CA ALA A 78 0.71 -23.56 -14.17
C ALA A 78 -0.04 -24.07 -15.42
N ALA A 79 0.59 -24.04 -16.59
CA ALA A 79 -0.05 -24.38 -17.85
C ALA A 79 -0.60 -25.82 -17.83
N PRO A 80 -1.81 -26.07 -18.39
CA PRO A 80 -2.60 -25.18 -19.23
C PRO A 80 -3.53 -24.23 -18.45
N ALA A 81 -3.57 -24.28 -17.12
CA ALA A 81 -4.37 -23.36 -16.32
C ALA A 81 -3.64 -22.02 -16.11
N SER A 82 -4.37 -20.99 -15.66
CA SER A 82 -3.76 -19.72 -15.26
C SER A 82 -3.18 -19.84 -13.86
N LEU A 83 -2.02 -19.22 -13.62
CA LEU A 83 -1.44 -19.10 -12.27
C LEU A 83 -2.42 -18.42 -11.30
N CYS A 84 -3.17 -17.42 -11.78
CA CYS A 84 -4.20 -16.74 -11.01
C CYS A 84 -5.29 -17.68 -10.51
N ASP A 85 -5.66 -18.70 -11.30
CA ASP A 85 -6.71 -19.65 -10.94
C ASP A 85 -6.22 -20.74 -9.98
N ILE A 86 -4.97 -21.20 -10.15
CA ILE A 86 -4.44 -22.33 -9.36
C ILE A 86 -3.74 -21.90 -8.07
N ASP A 87 -3.15 -20.71 -8.05
CA ASP A 87 -2.43 -20.13 -6.92
C ASP A 87 -2.56 -18.60 -6.95
N HIS A 88 -3.78 -18.14 -6.65
CA HIS A 88 -4.12 -16.72 -6.59
C HIS A 88 -3.19 -15.95 -5.65
N ALA A 89 -2.80 -16.55 -4.52
CA ALA A 89 -1.96 -15.89 -3.52
C ALA A 89 -0.55 -15.59 -4.08
N SER A 90 0.09 -16.57 -4.73
CA SER A 90 1.38 -16.35 -5.40
C SER A 90 1.26 -15.32 -6.52
N TRP A 91 0.24 -15.46 -7.38
CA TRP A 91 0.00 -14.53 -8.49
C TRP A 91 -0.16 -13.09 -7.99
N ARG A 92 -1.01 -12.91 -6.97
CA ARG A 92 -1.28 -11.63 -6.33
C ARG A 92 -0.01 -11.02 -5.76
N ASN A 93 0.75 -11.76 -4.95
CA ASN A 93 1.98 -11.23 -4.33
C ASN A 93 2.97 -10.75 -5.40
N LEU A 94 3.16 -11.50 -6.49
CA LEU A 94 4.02 -11.11 -7.60
C LEU A 94 3.54 -9.82 -8.29
N LYS A 95 2.22 -9.69 -8.55
CA LYS A 95 1.64 -8.48 -9.16
C LYS A 95 1.80 -7.26 -8.24
N THR A 96 1.51 -7.41 -6.95
CA THR A 96 1.69 -6.35 -5.95
C THR A 96 3.16 -5.92 -5.87
N ALA A 97 4.11 -6.86 -5.87
CA ALA A 97 5.54 -6.56 -5.82
C ALA A 97 6.04 -5.84 -7.08
N LEU A 98 5.59 -6.28 -8.28
CA LEU A 98 5.90 -5.60 -9.53
C LEU A 98 5.34 -4.17 -9.55
N ALA A 99 4.08 -3.98 -9.13
CA ALA A 99 3.47 -2.66 -9.06
C ALA A 99 4.21 -1.73 -8.10
N SER A 100 4.62 -2.24 -6.93
CA SER A 100 5.40 -1.49 -5.94
C SER A 100 6.78 -1.09 -6.46
N ILE A 101 7.46 -1.95 -7.23
CA ILE A 101 8.75 -1.60 -7.85
C ILE A 101 8.59 -0.58 -8.97
N GLU A 102 7.58 -0.71 -9.83
CA GLU A 102 7.30 0.28 -10.88
C GLU A 102 6.98 1.65 -10.27
N HIS A 103 6.19 1.68 -9.19
CA HIS A 103 5.91 2.88 -8.41
C HIS A 103 7.20 3.51 -7.85
N ALA A 104 8.05 2.73 -7.19
CA ALA A 104 9.31 3.21 -6.63
C ALA A 104 10.31 3.72 -7.69
N ARG A 105 10.15 3.29 -8.94
CA ARG A 105 10.93 3.78 -10.10
C ARG A 105 10.32 5.02 -10.76
N GLY A 106 9.16 5.49 -10.30
CA GLY A 106 8.42 6.60 -10.89
C GLY A 106 7.59 6.24 -12.12
N ASN A 107 7.44 4.95 -12.44
CA ASN A 107 6.67 4.48 -13.60
C ASN A 107 5.19 4.29 -13.22
N LEU A 108 4.50 5.39 -12.90
CA LEU A 108 3.15 5.36 -12.34
C LEU A 108 2.12 4.67 -13.26
N GLU A 109 2.21 4.84 -14.58
CA GLU A 109 1.31 4.16 -15.53
C GLU A 109 1.49 2.63 -15.55
N ALA A 110 2.73 2.15 -15.40
CA ALA A 110 3.01 0.72 -15.33
C ALA A 110 2.50 0.13 -14.00
N ALA A 111 2.70 0.85 -12.89
CA ALA A 111 2.15 0.49 -11.59
C ALA A 111 0.61 0.46 -11.61
N GLU A 112 -0.04 1.44 -12.24
CA GLU A 112 -1.50 1.47 -12.41
C GLU A 112 -1.98 0.25 -13.22
N THR A 113 -1.34 -0.05 -14.35
CA THR A 113 -1.71 -1.18 -15.21
C THR A 113 -1.69 -2.50 -14.44
N LEU A 114 -0.61 -2.75 -13.70
CA LEU A 114 -0.47 -3.95 -12.86
C LEU A 114 -1.52 -3.99 -11.74
N THR A 115 -1.81 -2.84 -11.13
CA THR A 115 -2.78 -2.75 -10.04
C THR A 115 -4.22 -2.92 -10.53
N ARG A 116 -4.56 -2.46 -11.72
CA ARG A 116 -5.87 -2.73 -12.36
C ARG A 116 -6.04 -4.19 -12.71
N GLU A 117 -5.01 -4.82 -13.28
CA GLU A 117 -5.04 -6.27 -13.54
C GLU A 117 -5.24 -7.05 -12.23
N TRP A 118 -4.57 -6.66 -11.15
CA TRP A 118 -4.81 -7.21 -9.82
C TRP A 118 -6.26 -7.02 -9.35
N TYR A 119 -6.78 -5.79 -9.44
CA TYR A 119 -8.15 -5.48 -9.04
C TYR A 119 -9.20 -6.31 -9.80
N ASP A 120 -9.01 -6.51 -11.11
CA ASP A 120 -9.97 -7.23 -11.96
C ASP A 120 -9.92 -8.76 -11.79
N ASN A 121 -8.89 -9.29 -11.14
CA ASN A 121 -8.70 -10.72 -10.89
C ASN A 121 -8.67 -11.03 -9.39
N GLY A 122 -9.80 -10.80 -8.73
CA GLY A 122 -9.96 -11.10 -7.31
C GLY A 122 -9.90 -12.60 -6.98
N PRO A 123 -9.80 -12.94 -5.69
CA PRO A 123 -9.69 -14.33 -5.22
C PRO A 123 -10.94 -15.18 -5.49
N THR A 124 -12.05 -14.54 -5.86
CA THR A 124 -13.27 -15.21 -6.31
C THR A 124 -13.39 -15.05 -7.82
N LYS A 125 -13.77 -16.11 -8.52
CA LYS A 125 -13.84 -16.10 -9.99
C LYS A 125 -14.78 -14.99 -10.48
N GLY A 126 -14.22 -14.03 -11.24
CA GLY A 126 -14.93 -12.85 -11.74
C GLY A 126 -15.25 -11.79 -10.68
N GLY A 127 -14.71 -11.94 -9.46
CA GLY A 127 -14.77 -10.95 -8.40
C GLY A 127 -13.59 -10.00 -8.44
N LYS A 128 -13.70 -8.89 -7.72
CA LYS A 128 -12.65 -7.87 -7.64
C LYS A 128 -11.82 -8.02 -6.37
N ASP A 129 -10.53 -7.71 -6.44
CA ASP A 129 -9.67 -7.63 -5.24
C ASP A 129 -9.72 -6.24 -4.62
N MET A 130 -10.53 -6.07 -3.57
CA MET A 130 -10.68 -4.79 -2.90
C MET A 130 -9.37 -4.27 -2.28
N SER A 131 -8.40 -5.14 -1.97
CA SER A 131 -7.10 -4.68 -1.46
C SER A 131 -6.28 -3.96 -2.55
N ALA A 132 -6.48 -4.32 -3.82
CA ALA A 132 -5.92 -3.58 -4.96
C ALA A 132 -6.54 -2.19 -5.11
N LEU A 133 -7.81 -2.02 -4.74
CA LEU A 133 -8.54 -0.77 -4.94
C LEU A 133 -7.98 0.38 -4.08
N LEU A 134 -7.53 0.09 -2.85
CA LEU A 134 -6.85 1.09 -2.04
C LEU A 134 -5.53 1.52 -2.67
N ALA A 135 -4.70 0.58 -3.16
CA ALA A 135 -3.46 0.88 -3.85
C ALA A 135 -3.72 1.70 -5.14
N LEU A 136 -4.73 1.31 -5.91
CA LEU A 136 -5.15 2.02 -7.12
C LEU A 136 -5.59 3.44 -6.80
N SER A 137 -6.36 3.64 -5.73
CA SER A 137 -6.78 4.99 -5.32
C SER A 137 -5.58 5.89 -5.00
N GLY A 138 -4.54 5.35 -4.35
CA GLY A 138 -3.30 6.09 -4.06
C GLY A 138 -2.55 6.48 -5.32
N LEU A 139 -2.35 5.54 -6.25
CA LEU A 139 -1.72 5.79 -7.54
C LEU A 139 -2.47 6.86 -8.34
N LEU A 140 -3.80 6.80 -8.38
CA LEU A 140 -4.62 7.78 -9.08
C LEU A 140 -4.49 9.18 -8.45
N GLU A 141 -4.36 9.26 -7.12
CA GLU A 141 -4.15 10.52 -6.42
C GLU A 141 -2.80 11.15 -6.80
N GLU A 142 -1.73 10.34 -6.79
CA GLU A 142 -0.37 10.77 -7.17
C GLU A 142 -0.27 11.19 -8.65
N MET A 143 -1.12 10.63 -9.51
CA MET A 143 -1.23 11.00 -10.94
C MET A 143 -2.15 12.21 -11.18
N ASP A 144 -2.52 12.96 -10.14
CA ASP A 144 -3.45 14.09 -10.18
C ASP A 144 -4.87 13.76 -10.72
N ARG A 145 -5.27 12.48 -10.69
CA ARG A 145 -6.60 11.98 -11.12
C ARG A 145 -7.57 11.92 -9.95
N HIS A 146 -7.73 13.05 -9.26
CA HIS A 146 -8.43 13.14 -7.97
C HIS A 146 -9.88 12.63 -8.00
N THR A 147 -10.61 12.84 -9.09
CA THR A 147 -11.99 12.34 -9.23
C THR A 147 -12.05 10.81 -9.21
N GLU A 148 -11.11 10.15 -9.89
CA GLU A 148 -11.05 8.69 -9.94
C GLU A 148 -10.52 8.12 -8.63
N ALA A 149 -9.52 8.78 -8.03
CA ALA A 149 -9.01 8.45 -6.70
C ALA A 149 -10.11 8.50 -5.63
N GLU A 150 -10.91 9.57 -5.62
CA GLU A 150 -12.07 9.70 -4.72
C GLU A 150 -13.08 8.58 -4.95
N ALA A 151 -13.43 8.29 -6.21
CA ALA A 151 -14.41 7.25 -6.53
C ALA A 151 -13.95 5.88 -6.01
N ALA A 152 -12.69 5.51 -6.26
CA ALA A 152 -12.10 4.27 -5.78
C ALA A 152 -12.08 4.20 -4.24
N ALA A 153 -11.69 5.28 -3.57
CA ALA A 153 -11.65 5.33 -2.11
C ALA A 153 -13.05 5.28 -1.47
N ARG A 154 -14.06 5.91 -2.08
CA ARG A 154 -15.45 5.81 -1.63
C ARG A 154 -16.03 4.41 -1.78
N GLU A 155 -15.61 3.66 -2.80
CA GLU A 155 -15.98 2.26 -2.96
C GLU A 155 -15.27 1.37 -1.94
N PHE A 156 -13.99 1.63 -1.65
CA PHE A 156 -13.19 0.85 -0.70
C PHE A 156 -13.62 1.06 0.77
N LEU A 157 -13.92 2.30 1.18
CA LEU A 157 -14.09 2.64 2.60
C LEU A 157 -15.18 1.82 3.33
N PRO A 158 -16.40 1.65 2.78
CA PRO A 158 -17.42 0.82 3.43
C PRO A 158 -17.00 -0.66 3.51
N TRP A 159 -16.28 -1.14 2.49
CA TRP A 159 -15.80 -2.52 2.46
C TRP A 159 -14.80 -2.80 3.58
N ILE A 160 -13.79 -1.92 3.76
CA ILE A 160 -12.77 -2.11 4.81
C ILE A 160 -13.36 -1.93 6.21
N GLN A 161 -14.31 -1.01 6.38
CA GLN A 161 -15.01 -0.81 7.65
C GLN A 161 -15.93 -1.99 8.00
N GLY A 162 -16.44 -2.74 7.01
CA GLY A 162 -17.18 -3.98 7.23
C GLY A 162 -16.31 -5.24 7.40
N HIS A 163 -14.99 -5.13 7.22
CA HIS A 163 -14.10 -6.29 7.17
C HIS A 163 -13.90 -6.93 8.56
N ALA A 164 -14.19 -8.23 8.72
CA ALA A 164 -14.20 -8.90 10.02
C ALA A 164 -12.93 -8.72 10.88
N LEU A 165 -11.74 -8.67 10.26
CA LEU A 165 -10.47 -8.51 10.98
C LEU A 165 -10.08 -7.04 11.21
N LEU A 166 -10.48 -6.13 10.31
CA LEU A 166 -10.03 -4.75 10.31
C LEU A 166 -11.13 -3.86 10.87
N GLY A 167 -12.29 -3.82 10.20
CA GLY A 167 -13.64 -3.75 10.78
C GLY A 167 -14.00 -2.51 11.58
N SER A 168 -13.03 -1.65 11.85
CA SER A 168 -13.22 -0.39 12.51
C SER A 168 -12.66 0.73 11.65
N ARG A 169 -13.29 1.88 11.80
CA ARG A 169 -12.84 3.16 11.25
C ARG A 169 -11.43 3.54 11.74
N GLU A 170 -11.02 2.96 12.86
CA GLU A 170 -9.72 3.14 13.51
C GLU A 170 -8.64 2.20 12.96
N SER A 171 -8.93 1.38 11.94
CA SER A 171 -7.86 0.60 11.32
C SER A 171 -6.94 1.50 10.49
N PRO A 172 -5.61 1.27 10.47
CA PRO A 172 -4.68 2.04 9.64
C PRO A 172 -5.11 2.13 8.17
N GLN A 173 -5.67 1.05 7.62
CA GLN A 173 -6.16 1.01 6.24
C GLN A 173 -7.39 1.91 6.02
N ALA A 174 -8.33 1.93 6.98
CA ALA A 174 -9.48 2.83 6.93
C ALA A 174 -9.05 4.29 7.08
N LEU A 175 -8.10 4.58 7.98
CA LEU A 175 -7.51 5.91 8.13
C LEU A 175 -6.82 6.37 6.84
N GLY A 176 -5.95 5.54 6.25
CA GLY A 176 -5.28 5.85 4.99
C GLY A 176 -6.26 6.18 3.87
N CYS A 177 -7.35 5.41 3.77
CA CYS A 177 -8.42 5.69 2.80
C CYS A 177 -9.15 7.03 3.08
N MET A 178 -9.45 7.35 4.35
CA MET A 178 -10.08 8.63 4.71
C MET A 178 -9.15 9.83 4.46
N ARG A 179 -7.84 9.69 4.68
CA ARG A 179 -6.86 10.74 4.33
C ARG A 179 -6.82 10.98 2.83
N LEU A 180 -6.82 9.90 2.04
CA LEU A 180 -6.89 10.01 0.59
C LEU A 180 -8.17 10.69 0.10
N LEU A 181 -9.32 10.40 0.74
CA LEU A 181 -10.57 11.12 0.47
C LEU A 181 -10.44 12.61 0.80
N ALA A 182 -9.87 12.96 1.96
CA ALA A 182 -9.62 14.36 2.31
C ALA A 182 -8.78 15.06 1.23
N THR A 183 -7.65 14.46 0.85
CA THR A 183 -6.74 15.01 -0.15
C THR A 183 -7.39 15.14 -1.52
N SER A 184 -8.02 14.07 -2.03
CA SER A 184 -8.64 14.06 -3.35
C SER A 184 -9.81 15.03 -3.46
N VAL A 185 -10.63 15.16 -2.42
CA VAL A 185 -11.75 16.12 -2.38
C VAL A 185 -11.21 17.55 -2.27
N TRP A 186 -10.17 17.78 -1.48
CA TRP A 186 -9.55 19.10 -1.32
C TRP A 186 -8.98 19.62 -2.64
N LYS A 187 -8.22 18.78 -3.35
CA LYS A 187 -7.61 19.13 -4.65
C LYS A 187 -8.64 19.30 -5.78
N GLN A 188 -9.90 18.94 -5.55
CA GLN A 188 -11.05 19.30 -6.40
C GLN A 188 -11.75 20.60 -5.97
N SER A 189 -11.12 21.39 -5.08
CA SER A 189 -11.65 22.65 -4.53
C SER A 189 -12.94 22.49 -3.68
N ARG A 190 -13.24 21.27 -3.23
CA ARG A 190 -14.38 20.96 -2.32
C ARG A 190 -13.95 21.03 -0.85
N CYS A 191 -13.31 22.13 -0.46
CA CYS A 191 -12.62 22.25 0.84
C CYS A 191 -13.50 21.95 2.05
N GLY A 192 -14.77 22.35 2.06
CA GLY A 192 -15.67 22.08 3.20
C GLY A 192 -15.88 20.58 3.45
N GLU A 193 -16.05 19.79 2.39
CA GLU A 193 -16.19 18.34 2.51
C GLU A 193 -14.86 17.66 2.85
N ALA A 194 -13.74 18.19 2.36
CA ALA A 194 -12.43 17.70 2.76
C ALA A 194 -12.13 17.97 4.25
N GLU A 195 -12.58 19.11 4.79
CA GLU A 195 -12.49 19.41 6.23
C GLU A 195 -13.30 18.40 7.06
N ASP A 196 -14.48 17.99 6.60
CA ASP A 196 -15.26 16.93 7.25
C ASP A 196 -14.48 15.60 7.28
N TRP A 197 -13.76 15.26 6.21
CA TRP A 197 -12.87 14.08 6.18
C TRP A 197 -11.66 14.22 7.12
N ILE A 198 -11.10 15.42 7.26
CA ILE A 198 -10.00 15.67 8.22
C ILE A 198 -10.49 15.48 9.66
N VAL A 199 -11.67 16.02 10.00
CA VAL A 199 -12.30 15.83 11.32
C VAL A 199 -12.59 14.35 11.57
N ALA A 200 -13.08 13.64 10.55
CA ALA A 200 -13.27 12.20 10.56
C ALA A 200 -11.97 11.44 10.87
N CYS A 201 -10.85 11.81 10.24
CA CYS A 201 -9.54 11.21 10.50
C CYS A 201 -9.08 11.47 11.92
N ARG A 202 -9.14 12.73 12.40
CA ARG A 202 -8.74 13.08 13.78
C ARG A 202 -9.54 12.28 14.82
N THR A 203 -10.86 12.17 14.62
CA THR A 203 -11.72 11.37 15.51
C THR A 203 -11.29 9.91 15.55
N ALA A 204 -10.96 9.32 14.41
CA ALA A 204 -10.53 7.93 14.32
C ALA A 204 -9.13 7.70 14.93
N VAL A 205 -8.18 8.63 14.73
CA VAL A 205 -6.86 8.59 15.38
C VAL A 205 -6.99 8.65 16.91
N GLU A 206 -7.85 9.51 17.45
CA GLU A 206 -8.06 9.55 18.90
C GLU A 206 -8.72 8.26 19.43
N GLY A 207 -9.63 7.65 18.66
CA GLY A 207 -10.22 6.35 18.99
C GLY A 207 -9.21 5.20 19.08
N MET A 208 -8.14 5.22 18.27
CA MET A 208 -7.11 4.17 18.25
C MET A 208 -6.48 3.92 19.62
N GLY A 209 -6.28 4.96 20.44
CA GLY A 209 -5.53 4.87 21.70
C GLY A 209 -6.13 3.91 22.74
N THR A 210 -7.41 3.56 22.57
CA THR A 210 -8.11 2.59 23.45
C THR A 210 -8.31 1.22 22.80
N GLY A 211 -7.97 1.07 21.52
CA GLY A 211 -8.22 -0.12 20.71
C GLY A 211 -6.99 -0.95 20.41
N LYS A 212 -7.19 -2.02 19.63
CA LYS A 212 -6.12 -2.93 19.16
C LYS A 212 -5.06 -2.23 18.28
N PHE A 213 -5.37 -1.05 17.77
CA PHE A 213 -4.50 -0.26 16.91
C PHE A 213 -3.73 0.85 17.64
N ALA A 214 -3.79 0.92 18.97
CA ALA A 214 -3.18 1.98 19.79
C ALA A 214 -1.69 2.22 19.47
N LYS A 215 -0.95 1.17 19.09
CA LYS A 215 0.47 1.29 18.75
C LYS A 215 0.76 2.16 17.52
N TYR A 216 -0.20 2.34 16.62
CA TYR A 216 -0.05 3.15 15.41
C TYR A 216 -0.50 4.60 15.63
N GLN A 217 -1.15 4.92 16.77
CA GLN A 217 -1.83 6.19 16.98
C GLN A 217 -0.92 7.41 16.75
N ASP A 218 0.29 7.39 17.31
CA ASP A 218 1.20 8.53 17.22
C ASP A 218 1.76 8.74 15.81
N ASP A 219 2.00 7.66 15.07
CA ASP A 219 2.43 7.72 13.67
C ASP A 219 1.32 8.26 12.78
N GLU A 220 0.10 7.77 12.96
CA GLU A 220 -1.08 8.20 12.21
C GLU A 220 -1.45 9.65 12.50
N ARG A 221 -1.28 10.11 13.75
CA ARG A 221 -1.47 11.53 14.12
C ARG A 221 -0.45 12.42 13.41
N ARG A 222 0.83 12.03 13.42
CA ARG A 222 1.89 12.80 12.77
C ARG A 222 1.68 12.88 11.26
N GLN A 223 1.33 11.76 10.63
CA GLN A 223 1.05 11.74 9.19
C GLN A 223 -0.14 12.64 8.84
N LEU A 224 -1.24 12.54 9.59
CA LEU A 224 -2.43 13.36 9.33
C LEU A 224 -2.14 14.86 9.41
N GLU A 225 -1.40 15.32 10.42
CA GLU A 225 -1.09 16.75 10.52
C GLU A 225 -0.10 17.20 9.43
N SER A 226 0.81 16.33 8.98
CA SER A 226 1.63 16.60 7.79
C SER A 226 0.76 16.81 6.55
N ASP A 227 -0.17 15.88 6.28
CA ASP A 227 -1.06 15.93 5.12
C ASP A 227 -1.93 17.21 5.15
N VAL A 228 -2.42 17.62 6.32
CA VAL A 228 -3.21 18.84 6.49
C VAL A 228 -2.39 20.10 6.17
N GLU A 229 -1.14 20.17 6.59
CA GLU A 229 -0.27 21.31 6.26
C GLU A 229 0.04 21.37 4.76
N ASP A 230 0.30 20.23 4.12
CA ASP A 230 0.51 20.15 2.67
C ASP A 230 -0.72 20.63 1.89
N LEU A 231 -1.93 20.28 2.32
CA LEU A 231 -3.18 20.75 1.72
C LEU A 231 -3.38 22.27 1.86
N LYS A 232 -3.03 22.84 3.02
CA LYS A 232 -3.06 24.29 3.24
C LYS A 232 -2.04 25.00 2.36
N GLU A 233 -0.85 24.44 2.18
CA GLU A 233 0.15 24.99 1.26
C GLU A 233 -0.27 24.88 -0.19
N TRP A 234 -0.84 23.74 -0.60
CA TRP A 234 -1.41 23.55 -1.93
C TRP A 234 -2.46 24.64 -2.21
N ARG A 235 -3.39 24.86 -1.27
CA ARG A 235 -4.43 25.88 -1.39
C ARG A 235 -3.86 27.28 -1.57
N ARG A 236 -2.87 27.66 -0.74
CA ARG A 236 -2.19 28.97 -0.87
C ARG A 236 -1.54 29.17 -2.24
N ARG A 237 -0.99 28.12 -2.85
CA ARG A 237 -0.37 28.18 -4.18
C ARG A 237 -1.39 28.29 -5.31
N HIS A 238 -2.58 27.70 -5.17
CA HIS A 238 -3.58 27.62 -6.22
C HIS A 238 -4.67 28.70 -6.12
N GLU A 239 -4.91 29.29 -4.94
CA GLU A 239 -5.78 30.47 -4.77
C GLU A 239 -5.06 31.80 -5.05
N ALA A 240 -3.73 31.80 -5.17
CA ALA A 240 -2.93 32.98 -5.49
C ALA A 240 -2.71 33.21 -7.00
N GLN A 241 -3.25 32.32 -7.85
CA GLN A 241 -3.22 32.41 -9.32
C GLN A 241 -4.59 32.83 -9.86
#